data_AF-A0A081K8R4-F1
#
_entry.id   AF-A0A081K8R4-F1
#
_cell.length_a   1.000
_cell.length_b   1.000
_cell.length_c   1.000
_cell.angle_alpha   90.00
_cell.angle_beta   90.00
_cell.angle_gamma   90.00
#
_symmetry.space_group_name_H-M   'P 1'
#
loop_
_entity.id
_entity.type
_entity.pdbx_description
1 polymer ?
#
loop_
_entity_poly.entity_id
_entity_poly.type
_entity_poly.pdbx_seq_one_letter_code
_entity_poly.pdbx_strand_id
1 'polypeptide(L)'
;MIVNLLDKLLFGGILLIVLQVPVLSDHYVQYLSGYYEATKHQVEGFRSNAVRHGYPDEYAMINDLLQNPNAVIKDDARQKKQTLMEFDKLNQTLSTLIHGNYFERAWFISSPTQWKTLEKVLVNFKPGIPLSINDLVYSVLIALLLSTLLTLPLRVAFISRARA
;
A
#
# COMPACT_ATOMS: atom_id res chain seq x y z
N MET A 1 -31.49 -27.28 3.93
CA MET A 1 -30.74 -26.86 5.14
C MET A 1 -29.23 -26.87 4.93
N ILE A 2 -28.65 -27.96 4.41
CA ILE A 2 -27.19 -28.07 4.15
C ILE A 2 -26.68 -27.04 3.12
N VAL A 3 -27.37 -26.84 1.99
CA VAL A 3 -26.98 -25.84 0.98
C VAL A 3 -26.94 -24.42 1.58
N ASN A 4 -27.93 -24.06 2.38
CA ASN A 4 -27.98 -22.75 3.05
C ASN A 4 -26.87 -22.60 4.12
N LEU A 5 -26.42 -23.70 4.72
CA LEU A 5 -25.29 -23.69 5.65
C LEU A 5 -23.97 -23.50 4.89
N LEU A 6 -23.78 -24.21 3.78
CA LEU A 6 -22.62 -24.08 2.90
C LEU A 6 -22.50 -22.64 2.38
N ASP A 7 -23.61 -22.04 1.94
CA ASP A 7 -23.64 -20.65 1.46
C ASP A 7 -23.21 -19.65 2.54
N LYS A 8 -23.64 -19.84 3.79
CA LYS A 8 -23.25 -18.98 4.92
C LYS A 8 -21.78 -19.14 5.28
N LEU A 9 -21.26 -20.37 5.27
CA LEU A 9 -19.84 -20.65 5.53
C LEU A 9 -18.97 -20.06 4.43
N LEU A 10 -19.38 -20.20 3.17
CA LEU A 10 -18.69 -19.62 2.03
C LEU A 10 -18.67 -18.09 2.12
N PHE A 11 -19.82 -17.46 2.41
CA PHE A 11 -19.88 -16.02 2.63
C PHE A 11 -18.95 -15.59 3.78
N GLY A 12 -19.01 -16.26 4.93
CA GLY A 12 -18.14 -15.94 6.07
C GLY A 12 -16.65 -16.07 5.72
N GLY A 13 -16.26 -17.14 5.01
CA GLY A 13 -14.88 -17.34 4.57
C GLY A 13 -14.41 -16.28 3.59
N ILE A 14 -15.24 -15.95 2.59
CA ILE A 14 -14.94 -14.86 1.64
C ILE A 14 -14.84 -13.52 2.37
N LEU A 15 -15.76 -13.23 3.29
CA LEU A 15 -15.73 -12.01 4.08
C LEU A 15 -14.42 -11.89 4.86
N LEU A 16 -13.96 -12.96 5.53
CA LEU A 16 -12.68 -12.97 6.22
C LEU A 16 -11.51 -12.66 5.30
N ILE A 17 -11.49 -13.21 4.07
CA ILE A 17 -10.45 -12.93 3.07
C ILE A 17 -10.52 -11.48 2.60
N VAL A 18 -11.71 -11.00 2.24
CA VAL A 18 -11.91 -9.65 1.69
C VAL A 18 -11.55 -8.57 2.72
N LEU A 19 -11.87 -8.79 3.99
CA LEU A 19 -11.48 -7.88 5.09
C LEU A 19 -9.97 -7.68 5.19
N GLN A 20 -9.15 -8.61 4.69
CA GLN A 20 -7.69 -8.48 4.77
C GLN A 20 -7.12 -7.42 3.82
N VAL A 21 -7.83 -7.08 2.74
CA VAL A 21 -7.36 -6.07 1.77
C VAL A 21 -7.17 -4.69 2.42
N PRO A 22 -8.15 -4.11 3.12
CA PRO A 22 -7.99 -2.82 3.80
C PRO A 22 -7.02 -2.91 4.99
N VAL A 23 -7.02 -4.01 5.76
CA VAL A 23 -6.05 -4.20 6.86
C VAL A 23 -4.61 -4.21 6.32
N LEU A 24 -4.38 -4.89 5.20
CA LEU A 24 -3.08 -4.89 4.53
C LEU A 24 -2.70 -3.49 4.08
N SER A 25 -3.65 -2.74 3.52
CA SER A 25 -3.37 -1.38 3.09
C SER A 25 -3.07 -0.43 4.26
N ASP A 26 -3.73 -0.59 5.41
CA ASP A 26 -3.43 0.19 6.62
C ASP A 26 -2.01 -0.12 7.12
N HIS A 27 -1.63 -1.40 7.19
CA HIS A 27 -0.27 -1.80 7.54
C HIS A 27 0.77 -1.29 6.53
N TYR A 28 0.41 -1.26 5.25
CA TYR A 28 1.26 -0.73 4.19
C TYR A 28 1.53 0.77 4.38
N VAL A 29 0.48 1.55 4.67
CA VAL A 29 0.59 2.97 5.02
C VAL A 29 1.43 3.14 6.29
N GLN A 30 1.19 2.34 7.33
CA GLN A 30 1.95 2.42 8.58
C GLN A 30 3.45 2.18 8.37
N TYR A 31 3.81 1.15 7.61
CA TYR A 31 5.19 0.85 7.26
C TYR A 31 5.85 2.01 6.50
N LEU A 32 5.16 2.52 5.47
CA LEU A 32 5.69 3.61 4.66
C LEU A 32 5.77 4.95 5.39
N SER A 33 4.82 5.24 6.29
CA SER A 33 4.86 6.46 7.11
C SER A 33 6.09 6.50 8.02
N GLY A 34 6.47 5.35 8.61
CA GLY A 34 7.71 5.27 9.39
C GLY A 34 8.96 5.52 8.54
N TYR A 35 9.00 4.93 7.34
CA TYR A 35 10.11 5.12 6.41
C TYR A 35 10.16 6.56 5.84
N TYR A 36 9.00 7.15 5.57
CA TYR A 36 8.86 8.54 5.17
C TYR A 36 9.41 9.49 6.23
N GLU A 37 9.03 9.35 7.49
CA GLU A 37 9.52 10.28 8.54
C GLU A 37 11.03 10.15 8.74
N ALA A 38 11.58 8.92 8.71
CA ALA A 38 13.02 8.70 8.76
C ALA A 38 13.78 9.33 7.56
N THR A 39 13.17 9.33 6.37
CA THR A 39 13.76 9.92 5.17
C THR A 39 13.62 11.44 5.19
N LYS A 40 12.47 11.96 5.63
CA LYS A 40 12.18 13.38 5.80
C LYS A 40 13.22 14.08 6.67
N HIS A 41 13.56 13.48 7.82
CA HIS A 41 14.60 14.02 8.70
C HIS A 41 15.97 14.14 8.02
N GLN A 42 16.32 13.22 7.13
CA GLN A 42 17.57 13.31 6.35
C GLN A 42 17.51 14.46 5.34
N VAL A 43 16.37 14.59 4.63
CA VAL A 43 16.13 15.68 3.67
C VAL A 43 16.17 17.05 4.35
N GLU A 44 15.54 17.19 5.52
CA GLU A 44 15.61 18.39 6.35
C GLU A 44 17.05 18.71 6.77
N GLY A 45 17.84 17.68 7.10
CA GLY A 45 19.27 17.81 7.36
C GLY A 45 20.05 18.35 6.15
N PHE A 46 19.78 17.85 4.95
CA PHE A 46 20.41 18.33 3.72
C PHE A 46 20.01 19.77 3.41
N ARG A 47 18.73 20.11 3.55
CA ARG A 47 18.22 21.46 3.36
C ARG A 47 18.82 22.46 4.34
N SER A 48 18.89 22.09 5.62
CA SER A 48 19.55 22.90 6.64
C SER A 48 21.03 23.10 6.31
N ASN A 49 21.71 22.06 5.83
CA ASN A 49 23.11 22.16 5.43
C ASN A 49 23.34 23.06 4.22
N ALA A 50 22.46 22.99 3.21
CA ALA A 50 22.49 23.83 2.03
C ALA A 50 22.33 25.32 2.41
N VAL A 51 21.32 25.63 3.22
CA VAL A 51 21.08 26.99 3.73
C VAL A 51 22.27 27.52 4.51
N ARG A 52 22.86 26.71 5.41
CA ARG A 52 24.05 27.12 6.19
C ARG A 52 25.25 27.48 5.33
N HIS A 53 25.37 26.90 4.14
CA HIS A 53 26.48 27.15 3.21
C HIS A 53 26.09 28.06 2.04
N GLY A 54 24.94 28.72 2.11
CA GLY A 54 24.52 29.72 1.12
C GLY A 54 23.98 29.16 -0.20
N TYR A 55 23.65 27.87 -0.26
CA TYR A 55 22.97 27.31 -1.43
C TYR A 55 21.47 27.64 -1.39
N PRO A 56 20.82 27.87 -2.55
CA PRO A 56 19.38 28.12 -2.63
C PRO A 56 18.53 26.97 -2.06
N ASP A 57 18.95 25.73 -2.31
CA ASP A 57 18.29 24.50 -1.88
C ASP A 57 19.28 23.32 -1.80
N GLU A 58 18.81 22.21 -1.25
CA GLU A 58 19.56 20.96 -1.13
C GLU A 58 19.99 20.38 -2.49
N TYR A 59 19.23 20.60 -3.56
CA TYR A 59 19.57 20.11 -4.90
C TYR A 59 20.75 20.87 -5.49
N ALA A 60 20.80 22.19 -5.33
CA ALA A 60 21.91 23.03 -5.75
C ALA A 60 23.21 22.63 -5.04
N MET A 61 23.14 22.42 -3.72
CA MET A 61 24.28 21.93 -2.93
C MET A 61 24.76 20.56 -3.45
N ILE A 62 23.85 19.61 -3.64
CA ILE A 62 24.21 18.26 -4.11
C ILE A 62 24.78 18.29 -5.53
N ASN A 63 24.22 19.09 -6.43
CA ASN A 63 24.71 19.23 -7.80
C ASN A 63 26.13 19.80 -7.84
N ASP A 64 26.46 20.74 -6.95
CA ASP A 64 27.82 21.25 -6.80
C ASP A 64 28.78 20.17 -6.25
N LEU A 65 28.37 19.45 -5.20
CA LEU A 65 29.15 18.33 -4.65
C LEU A 65 29.42 17.21 -5.68
N LEU A 66 28.51 16.99 -6.64
CA LEU A 66 28.69 16.03 -7.72
C LEU A 66 29.80 16.42 -8.72
N GLN A 67 30.17 17.70 -8.80
CA GLN A 67 31.29 18.17 -9.61
C GLN A 67 32.64 18.07 -8.90
N ASN A 68 32.65 17.63 -7.63
CA ASN A 68 33.88 17.55 -6.85
C ASN A 68 34.84 16.51 -7.47
N PRO A 69 36.15 16.82 -7.58
CA PRO A 69 37.13 15.86 -8.11
C PRO A 69 37.24 14.59 -7.24
N ASN A 70 37.02 14.70 -5.92
CA ASN A 70 37.11 13.58 -4.99
C ASN A 70 35.95 12.59 -5.21
N ALA A 71 36.28 11.32 -5.47
CA ALA A 71 35.29 10.26 -5.71
C ALA A 71 34.37 10.01 -4.51
N VAL A 72 34.88 10.06 -3.29
CA VAL A 72 34.10 9.82 -2.06
C VAL A 72 33.02 10.89 -1.89
N ILE A 73 33.36 12.16 -2.16
CA ILE A 73 32.40 13.28 -2.08
C ILE A 73 31.30 13.11 -3.14
N LYS A 74 31.66 12.68 -4.36
CA LYS A 74 30.68 12.40 -5.41
C LYS A 74 29.75 11.24 -5.06
N ASP A 75 30.26 10.18 -4.46
CA ASP A 75 29.45 9.02 -4.07
C ASP A 75 28.49 9.36 -2.93
N ASP A 76 28.95 10.12 -1.93
CA ASP A 76 28.07 10.68 -0.89
C ASP A 76 26.99 11.59 -1.51
N ALA A 77 27.35 12.48 -2.43
CA ALA A 77 26.38 13.34 -3.12
C ALA A 77 25.36 12.54 -3.94
N ARG A 78 25.77 11.45 -4.60
CA ARG A 78 24.86 10.52 -5.30
C ARG A 78 23.88 9.87 -4.32
N GLN A 79 24.34 9.44 -3.16
CA GLN A 79 23.47 8.87 -2.11
C GLN A 79 22.46 9.90 -1.59
N LYS A 80 22.88 11.16 -1.36
CA LYS A 80 21.94 12.23 -0.97
C LYS A 80 20.89 12.47 -2.05
N LYS A 81 21.30 12.51 -3.33
CA LYS A 81 20.38 12.65 -4.46
C LYS A 81 19.35 11.51 -4.51
N GLN A 82 19.79 10.27 -4.33
CA GLN A 82 18.91 9.11 -4.26
C GLN A 82 17.92 9.22 -3.09
N THR A 83 18.37 9.72 -1.94
CA THR A 83 17.52 9.92 -0.76
C THR A 83 16.42 10.96 -1.03
N LEU A 84 16.74 12.07 -1.72
CA LEU A 84 15.74 13.05 -2.15
C LEU A 84 14.70 12.46 -3.10
N MET A 85 15.16 11.70 -4.10
CA MET A 85 14.24 11.04 -5.04
C MET A 85 13.35 10.01 -4.34
N GLU A 86 13.87 9.27 -3.37
CA GLU A 86 13.09 8.33 -2.57
C GLU A 86 12.07 9.05 -1.69
N PHE A 87 12.44 10.18 -1.09
CA PHE A 87 11.52 11.02 -0.32
C PHE A 87 10.33 11.50 -1.17
N ASP A 88 10.60 12.00 -2.38
CA ASP A 88 9.55 12.45 -3.31
C ASP A 88 8.62 11.30 -3.71
N LYS A 89 9.20 10.11 -3.98
CA LYS A 89 8.45 8.90 -4.29
C LYS A 89 7.56 8.44 -3.13
N LEU A 90 8.08 8.48 -1.90
CA LEU A 90 7.32 8.14 -0.69
C LEU A 90 6.16 9.11 -0.50
N ASN A 91 6.39 10.40 -0.70
CA ASN A 91 5.36 11.44 -0.59
C ASN A 91 4.20 11.19 -1.58
N GLN A 92 4.53 10.91 -2.85
CA GLN A 92 3.53 10.58 -3.87
C GLN A 92 2.77 9.29 -3.53
N THR A 93 3.51 8.25 -3.12
CA THR A 93 2.94 6.94 -2.76
C THR A 93 1.97 7.05 -1.57
N LEU A 94 2.37 7.73 -0.51
CA LEU A 94 1.53 7.94 0.67
C LEU A 94 0.29 8.76 0.33
N SER A 95 0.42 9.79 -0.51
CA SER A 95 -0.74 10.56 -0.98
C SER A 95 -1.78 9.68 -1.69
N THR A 96 -1.35 8.80 -2.60
CA THR A 96 -2.25 7.85 -3.28
C THR A 96 -2.91 6.89 -2.28
N LEU A 97 -2.19 6.41 -1.28
CA LEU A 97 -2.72 5.42 -0.33
C LEU A 97 -3.63 6.01 0.74
N ILE A 98 -3.37 7.24 1.18
CA ILE A 98 -4.15 7.94 2.21
C ILE A 98 -5.45 8.49 1.64
N HIS A 99 -5.40 9.04 0.41
CA HIS A 99 -6.57 9.66 -0.22
C HIS A 99 -7.31 8.72 -1.18
N GLY A 100 -6.71 7.58 -1.53
CA GLY A 100 -7.32 6.60 -2.42
C GLY A 100 -8.47 5.84 -1.74
N ASN A 101 -9.48 5.50 -2.53
CA ASN A 101 -10.55 4.60 -2.10
C ASN A 101 -10.06 3.14 -2.01
N TYR A 102 -10.91 2.25 -1.49
CA TYR A 102 -10.62 0.82 -1.33
C TYR A 102 -9.98 0.18 -2.57
N PHE A 103 -10.54 0.42 -3.76
CA PHE A 103 -10.07 -0.21 -4.99
C PHE A 103 -8.76 0.39 -5.48
N GLU A 104 -8.60 1.71 -5.38
CA GLU A 104 -7.36 2.40 -5.75
C GLU A 104 -6.19 1.91 -4.90
N ARG A 105 -6.39 1.79 -3.58
CA ARG A 105 -5.41 1.25 -2.65
C ARG A 105 -5.04 -0.20 -2.99
N ALA A 106 -6.03 -1.05 -3.18
CA ALA A 106 -5.82 -2.46 -3.53
C ALA A 106 -5.07 -2.61 -4.86
N TRP A 107 -5.49 -1.89 -5.89
CA TRP A 107 -4.86 -1.89 -7.21
C TRP A 107 -3.42 -1.41 -7.14
N PHE A 108 -3.18 -0.28 -6.47
CA PHE A 108 -1.85 0.29 -6.31
C PHE A 108 -0.89 -0.68 -5.61
N ILE A 109 -1.28 -1.26 -4.47
CA ILE A 109 -0.46 -2.22 -3.70
C ILE A 109 -0.16 -3.48 -4.52
N SER A 110 -1.10 -3.92 -5.35
CA SER A 110 -0.92 -5.11 -6.18
C SER A 110 0.05 -4.93 -7.36
N SER A 111 0.39 -3.68 -7.69
CA SER A 111 1.23 -3.38 -8.85
C SER A 111 2.68 -3.88 -8.69
N PRO A 112 3.37 -4.27 -9.78
CA PRO A 112 4.71 -4.86 -9.70
C PRO A 112 5.78 -3.95 -9.05
N THR A 113 5.60 -2.63 -9.15
CA THR A 113 6.51 -1.65 -8.56
C THR A 113 6.49 -1.65 -7.03
N GLN A 114 5.41 -2.18 -6.43
CA GLN A 114 5.18 -2.21 -4.99
C GLN A 114 5.53 -3.56 -4.34
N TRP A 115 5.77 -4.62 -5.12
CA TRP A 115 5.97 -5.97 -4.59
C TRP A 115 7.09 -6.09 -3.55
N LYS A 116 8.21 -5.38 -3.74
CA LYS A 116 9.31 -5.38 -2.75
C LYS A 116 8.89 -4.78 -1.41
N THR A 117 8.05 -3.75 -1.42
CA THR A 117 7.52 -3.13 -0.20
C THR A 117 6.44 -4.02 0.41
N LEU A 118 5.56 -4.58 -0.42
CA LEU A 118 4.53 -5.52 0.00
C LEU A 118 5.14 -6.73 0.72
N GLU A 119 6.22 -7.30 0.20
CA GLU A 119 6.96 -8.38 0.85
C GLU A 119 7.38 -8.00 2.27
N LYS A 120 7.96 -6.80 2.45
CA LYS A 120 8.37 -6.30 3.77
C LYS A 120 7.19 -6.09 4.73
N VAL A 121 6.07 -5.61 4.22
CA VAL A 121 4.83 -5.42 5.01
C VAL A 121 4.27 -6.78 5.45
N LEU A 122 4.30 -7.78 4.57
CA LEU A 122 3.79 -9.12 4.84
C LEU A 122 4.58 -9.86 5.93
N VAL A 123 5.87 -9.57 6.11
CA VAL A 123 6.69 -10.17 7.19
C VAL A 123 6.07 -9.98 8.57
N ASN A 124 5.47 -8.81 8.84
CA ASN A 124 4.85 -8.48 10.13
C ASN A 124 3.34 -8.27 10.01
N PHE A 125 2.73 -8.71 8.91
CA PHE A 125 1.30 -8.58 8.69
C PHE A 125 0.54 -9.43 9.72
N LYS A 126 -0.48 -8.83 10.33
CA LYS A 126 -1.36 -9.50 11.27
C LYS A 126 -2.79 -9.37 10.74
N PRO A 127 -3.46 -10.50 10.46
CA PRO A 127 -4.86 -10.47 10.07
C PRO A 127 -5.70 -9.74 11.12
N GLY A 128 -6.72 -9.02 10.67
CA GLY A 128 -7.50 -8.18 11.54
C GLY A 128 -8.85 -7.77 10.95
N ILE A 129 -9.47 -6.81 11.61
CA ILE A 129 -10.71 -6.18 11.16
C ILE A 129 -10.39 -4.71 10.83
N PRO A 130 -10.84 -4.20 9.69
CA PRO A 130 -10.64 -2.80 9.31
C PRO A 130 -11.28 -1.87 10.34
N LEU A 131 -10.58 -0.78 10.66
CA LEU A 131 -11.07 0.21 11.61
C LEU A 131 -12.06 1.20 10.97
N SER A 132 -11.97 1.37 9.65
CA SER A 132 -12.83 2.27 8.87
C SER A 132 -14.17 1.62 8.56
N ILE A 133 -15.26 2.35 8.86
CA ILE A 133 -16.63 1.93 8.52
C ILE A 133 -16.78 1.77 7.00
N ASN A 134 -16.16 2.64 6.20
CA ASN A 134 -16.23 2.55 4.75
C ASN A 134 -15.57 1.25 4.26
N ASP A 135 -14.41 0.90 4.82
CA ASP A 135 -13.70 -0.33 4.45
C ASP A 135 -14.48 -1.59 4.86
N LEU A 136 -15.17 -1.55 6.00
CA LEU A 136 -16.10 -2.61 6.40
C LEU A 136 -17.27 -2.75 5.41
N VAL A 137 -17.91 -1.65 5.04
CA VAL A 137 -19.03 -1.64 4.09
C VAL A 137 -18.59 -2.19 2.73
N TYR A 138 -17.48 -1.69 2.17
CA TYR A 138 -16.94 -2.21 0.91
C TYR A 138 -16.61 -3.69 1.01
N SER A 139 -16.00 -4.12 2.11
CA SER A 139 -15.65 -5.53 2.31
C SER A 139 -16.89 -6.43 2.33
N VAL A 140 -17.96 -6.01 3.01
CA VAL A 140 -19.24 -6.74 3.04
C VAL A 140 -19.89 -6.79 1.66
N LEU A 141 -19.95 -5.66 0.95
CA LEU A 141 -20.53 -5.60 -0.40
C LEU A 141 -19.78 -6.51 -1.38
N ILE A 142 -18.45 -6.49 -1.35
CA ILE A 142 -17.61 -7.35 -2.19
C ILE A 142 -17.80 -8.82 -1.81
N ALA A 143 -17.82 -9.14 -0.50
CA ALA A 143 -18.04 -10.51 -0.06
C ALA A 143 -19.41 -11.06 -0.47
N LEU A 144 -20.46 -10.23 -0.38
CA LEU A 144 -21.81 -10.57 -0.86
C LEU A 144 -21.81 -10.82 -2.38
N LEU A 145 -21.15 -9.95 -3.14
CA LEU A 145 -21.05 -10.08 -4.59
C LEU A 145 -20.31 -11.37 -4.99
N LEU A 146 -19.14 -11.62 -4.41
CA LEU A 146 -18.33 -12.81 -4.70
C LEU A 146 -19.03 -14.11 -4.27
N SER A 147 -19.60 -14.13 -3.06
CA SER A 147 -20.33 -15.31 -2.58
C SER A 147 -21.56 -15.62 -3.45
N THR A 148 -22.29 -14.60 -3.91
CA THR A 148 -23.43 -14.77 -4.82
C THR A 148 -22.97 -15.27 -6.18
N LEU A 149 -21.89 -14.72 -6.74
CA LEU A 149 -21.35 -15.12 -8.04
C LEU A 149 -20.87 -16.58 -8.02
N LEU A 150 -20.22 -17.02 -6.94
CA LEU A 150 -19.72 -18.38 -6.79
C LEU A 150 -20.84 -19.41 -6.57
N THR A 151 -21.94 -19.02 -5.93
CA THR A 151 -23.07 -19.94 -5.63
C THR A 151 -24.13 -19.95 -6.74
N LEU A 152 -24.17 -18.94 -7.60
CA LEU A 152 -25.07 -18.83 -8.75
C LEU A 152 -25.14 -20.09 -9.63
N PRO A 153 -24.03 -20.67 -10.14
CA PRO A 153 -24.10 -21.85 -11.00
C PRO A 153 -24.66 -23.08 -10.27
N LEU A 154 -24.32 -23.25 -9.00
CA LEU A 154 -24.83 -24.35 -8.17
C LEU A 154 -26.34 -24.22 -7.94
N ARG A 155 -26.82 -23.00 -7.68
CA ARG A 155 -28.25 -22.72 -7.50
C ARG A 155 -29.05 -22.97 -8.78
N VAL A 156 -28.54 -22.51 -9.93
CA VAL A 156 -29.19 -22.75 -11.23
C VAL A 156 -29.27 -24.24 -11.55
N ALA A 157 -28.20 -25.00 -11.31
CA ALA A 157 -28.16 -26.44 -11.53
C ALA A 157 -29.08 -27.25 -10.59
N PHE A 158 -29.30 -26.77 -9.36
CA PHE A 158 -30.22 -27.42 -8.41
C PHE A 158 -31.69 -27.12 -8.75
N ILE A 159 -32.00 -25.90 -9.18
CA ILE A 159 -33.36 -25.50 -9.57
C ILE A 159 -33.80 -26.23 -10.85
N SER A 160 -32.90 -26.43 -11.82
CA SER A 160 -33.22 -27.18 -13.05
C SER A 160 -33.51 -28.65 -12.77
N ARG A 161 -32.81 -29.28 -11.81
CA ARG A 161 -33.07 -30.67 -11.37
C ARG A 161 -34.34 -30.84 -10.56
N ALA A 162 -34.83 -29.80 -9.88
CA ALA A 162 -36.08 -29.85 -9.11
C ALA A 162 -37.35 -29.64 -9.98
N ARG A 163 -37.18 -29.23 -11.24
CA ARG A 163 -38.27 -29.01 -12.21
C ARG A 163 -38.36 -30.11 -13.30
N ALA A 164 -37.43 -31.05 -13.30
CA ALA A 164 -37.44 -32.25 -14.15
C ALA A 164 -37.91 -33.45 -13.33
#